data_AF-A0A7C1PCB4-F1
#
_entry.id   AF-A0A7C1PCB4-F1
#
_cell.length_a   1.000
_cell.length_b   1.000
_cell.length_c   1.000
_cell.angle_alpha   90.00
_cell.angle_beta   90.00
_cell.angle_gamma   90.00
#
_symmetry.space_group_name_H-M   'P 1'
#
loop_
_entity.id
_entity.type
_entity.pdbx_description
1 polymer ?
#
loop_
_entity_poly.entity_id
_entity_poly.type
_entity_poly.pdbx_seq_one_letter_code
_entity_poly.pdbx_strand_id
1 'polypeptide(L)'
;MSQGKLARFQVGAVKFLAVGIVAGLLLGLLLGPYLSAALFTTPAAHSVNYVDKIKSGGKLIVGTSADWPPFEYIDKNGQYAGIDVEIAKRIAQKLGVQLEIKDMKFAALIEALKKGDIDMILADMT
;
A
#
# COMPACT_ATOMS: atom_id res chain seq x y z
N MET A 1 48.86 21.50 53.42
CA MET A 1 48.40 20.54 52.39
C MET A 1 49.24 20.80 51.13
N SER A 2 50.05 19.82 50.70
CA SER A 2 51.18 20.03 49.78
C SER A 2 50.76 20.14 48.30
N GLN A 3 51.32 21.14 47.61
CA GLN A 3 51.09 21.50 46.20
C GLN A 3 51.34 20.36 45.19
N GLY A 4 52.07 19.30 45.57
CA GLY A 4 52.33 18.14 44.71
C GLY A 4 51.13 17.21 44.47
N LYS A 5 50.10 17.25 45.34
CA LYS A 5 48.93 16.36 45.22
C LYS A 5 47.90 16.87 44.20
N LEU A 6 47.84 18.19 43.98
CA LEU A 6 46.91 18.84 43.04
C LEU A 6 47.38 18.71 41.58
N ALA A 7 48.70 18.80 41.32
CA ALA A 7 49.26 18.64 39.98
C ALA A 7 49.10 17.22 39.43
N ARG A 8 49.26 16.18 40.28
CA ARG A 8 49.07 14.77 39.88
C ARG A 8 47.60 14.44 39.61
N PHE A 9 46.67 15.16 40.24
CA PHE A 9 45.22 14.98 40.06
C PHE A 9 44.73 15.61 38.74
N GLN A 10 45.20 16.81 38.39
CA GLN A 10 44.88 17.45 37.09
C GLN A 10 45.45 16.67 35.89
N VAL A 11 46.68 16.15 35.99
CA VAL A 11 47.30 15.38 34.89
C VAL A 11 46.61 14.03 34.66
N GLY A 12 46.06 13.41 35.71
CA GLY A 12 45.27 12.18 35.60
C GLY A 12 43.97 12.41 34.85
N ALA A 13 43.19 13.41 35.27
CA ALA A 13 41.88 13.72 34.67
C ALA A 13 41.96 14.04 33.17
N VAL A 14 42.99 14.79 32.73
CA VAL A 14 43.17 15.14 31.32
C VAL A 14 43.57 13.93 30.47
N LYS A 15 44.33 12.97 31.02
CA LYS A 15 44.67 11.71 30.32
C LYS A 15 43.45 10.81 30.15
N PHE A 16 42.59 10.71 31.16
CA PHE A 16 41.34 9.95 31.05
C PHE A 16 40.35 10.58 30.06
N LEU A 17 40.27 11.92 30.02
CA LEU A 17 39.44 12.64 29.05
C LEU A 17 39.94 12.44 27.61
N ALA A 18 41.26 12.53 27.38
CA ALA A 18 41.84 12.31 26.06
C ALA A 18 41.67 10.87 25.55
N VAL A 19 41.84 9.87 26.42
CA VAL A 19 41.62 8.45 26.06
C VAL A 19 40.14 8.17 25.78
N GLY A 20 39.23 8.78 26.54
CA GLY A 20 37.78 8.65 26.32
C GLY A 20 37.33 9.22 24.96
N ILE A 21 37.89 10.36 24.53
CA ILE A 21 37.56 10.99 23.24
C ILE A 21 38.10 10.14 22.07
N VAL A 22 39.33 9.62 22.17
CA VAL A 22 39.92 8.77 21.11
C VAL A 22 39.21 7.41 21.01
N ALA A 23 38.84 6.79 22.13
CA ALA A 23 38.08 5.55 22.15
C ALA A 23 36.66 5.72 21.58
N GLY A 24 36.00 6.85 21.89
CA GLY A 24 34.69 7.19 21.34
C GLY A 24 34.72 7.44 19.82
N LEU A 25 35.76 8.12 19.31
CA LEU A 25 35.95 8.36 17.88
C LEU A 25 36.28 7.09 17.10
N LEU A 26 37.08 6.18 17.67
CA LEU A 26 37.40 4.89 17.06
C LEU A 26 36.21 3.93 17.01
N LEU A 27 35.38 3.88 18.05
CA LEU A 27 34.11 3.11 18.02
C LEU A 27 33.12 3.68 16.99
N GLY A 28 33.03 5.01 16.90
CA GLY A 28 32.18 5.69 15.92
C GLY A 28 32.61 5.44 14.46
N LEU A 29 33.91 5.38 14.18
CA LEU A 29 34.42 5.06 12.84
C LEU A 29 34.30 3.58 12.47
N LEU A 30 34.41 2.66 13.44
CA LEU A 30 34.30 1.22 13.20
C LEU A 30 32.87 0.73 13.07
N LEU A 31 31.89 1.38 13.75
CA LEU A 31 30.48 0.98 13.73
C LEU A 31 29.59 1.89 12.86
N GLY A 32 30.05 3.10 12.54
CA GLY A 32 29.33 4.09 11.73
C GLY A 32 28.82 3.56 10.38
N PRO A 33 29.65 2.90 9.54
CA PRO A 33 29.18 2.39 8.26
C PRO A 33 28.26 1.16 8.37
N TYR A 34 28.25 0.46 9.51
CA TYR A 34 27.37 -0.70 9.73
C TYR A 34 25.97 -0.29 10.22
N LEU A 35 25.83 0.87 10.86
CA LEU A 35 24.54 1.38 11.32
C LEU A 35 23.71 2.01 10.18
N SER A 36 24.37 2.52 9.14
CA SER A 36 23.70 3.13 7.98
C SER A 36 23.13 2.11 6.99
N ALA A 37 23.63 0.87 6.96
CA ALA A 37 23.12 -0.17 6.04
C ALA A 37 21.77 -0.76 6.48
N ALA A 38 21.42 -0.69 7.77
CA ALA A 38 20.17 -1.26 8.29
C ALA A 38 18.92 -0.40 8.04
N LEU A 39 19.10 0.88 7.67
CA LEU A 39 17.99 1.85 7.53
C LEU A 39 17.46 1.99 6.10
N PHE A 40 18.05 1.29 5.11
CA PHE A 40 17.63 1.34 3.71
C PHE A 40 16.92 0.07 3.26
N THR A 41 16.15 -0.58 4.15
CA THR A 41 15.16 -1.56 3.69
C THR A 41 14.00 -0.79 3.08
N THR A 42 14.08 -0.48 1.79
CA THR A 42 12.93 0.01 1.03
C THR A 42 11.85 -1.06 1.12
N PRO A 43 10.68 -0.81 1.73
CA PRO A 43 9.59 -1.78 1.64
C PRO A 43 9.28 -1.96 0.17
N ALA A 44 9.45 -3.17 -0.35
CA ALA A 44 9.00 -3.52 -1.67
C ALA A 44 7.50 -3.20 -1.72
N ALA A 45 7.12 -2.23 -2.56
CA ALA A 45 5.73 -1.91 -2.77
C ALA A 45 5.04 -3.21 -3.20
N HIS A 46 4.19 -3.76 -2.32
CA HIS A 46 3.34 -4.88 -2.66
C HIS A 46 2.35 -4.38 -3.72
N SER A 47 2.65 -4.60 -4.99
CA SER A 47 1.66 -4.43 -6.05
C SER A 47 0.59 -5.48 -5.81
N VAL A 48 -0.57 -5.04 -5.32
CA VAL A 48 -1.72 -5.94 -5.17
C VAL A 48 -2.14 -6.37 -6.57
N ASN A 49 -2.03 -7.67 -6.84
CA ASN A 49 -2.63 -8.24 -8.03
C ASN A 49 -4.15 -8.33 -7.82
N TYR A 50 -4.88 -7.38 -8.39
CA TYR A 50 -6.34 -7.33 -8.26
C TYR A 50 -7.05 -8.56 -8.82
N VAL A 51 -6.49 -9.20 -9.86
CA VAL A 51 -7.07 -10.43 -10.41
C VAL A 51 -6.98 -11.57 -9.39
N ASP A 52 -5.85 -11.71 -8.70
CA ASP A 52 -5.69 -12.73 -7.65
C ASP A 52 -6.59 -12.42 -6.45
N LYS A 53 -6.74 -11.14 -6.08
CA LYS A 53 -7.69 -10.69 -5.04
C LYS A 53 -9.13 -11.07 -5.38
N ILE A 54 -9.58 -10.78 -6.61
CA ILE A 54 -10.92 -11.13 -7.09
C ILE A 54 -11.13 -12.65 -7.08
N LYS A 55 -10.16 -13.42 -7.62
CA LYS A 55 -10.23 -14.88 -7.67
C LYS A 55 -10.29 -15.50 -6.27
N SER A 56 -9.45 -15.04 -5.34
CA SER A 56 -9.45 -15.51 -3.95
C SER A 56 -10.72 -15.12 -3.19
N GLY A 57 -11.32 -13.97 -3.51
CA GLY A 57 -12.61 -13.55 -2.98
C GLY A 57 -13.82 -14.28 -3.57
N GLY A 58 -13.66 -14.99 -4.69
CA GLY A 58 -14.70 -15.80 -5.32
C GLY A 58 -15.80 -15.00 -6.03
N LYS A 59 -15.68 -13.67 -6.11
CA LYS A 59 -16.63 -12.79 -6.80
C LYS A 59 -15.97 -11.58 -7.45
N LEU A 60 -16.52 -11.15 -8.57
CA LEU A 60 -16.24 -9.88 -9.24
C LEU A 60 -17.43 -8.95 -9.02
N ILE A 61 -17.22 -7.84 -8.30
CA ILE A 61 -18.25 -6.82 -8.09
C ILE A 61 -18.11 -5.72 -9.14
N VAL A 62 -19.08 -5.61 -10.05
CA VAL A 62 -19.12 -4.57 -11.08
C VAL A 62 -20.11 -3.48 -10.69
N GLY A 63 -19.65 -2.24 -10.62
CA GLY A 63 -20.50 -1.07 -10.50
C GLY A 63 -21.00 -0.58 -11.85
N THR A 64 -22.28 -0.20 -11.93
CA THR A 64 -22.92 0.32 -13.15
C THR A 64 -24.02 1.34 -12.83
N SER A 65 -24.60 1.97 -13.84
CA SER A 65 -25.79 2.84 -13.74
C SER A 65 -26.86 2.31 -14.69
N ALA A 66 -27.71 1.39 -14.22
CA ALA A 66 -28.56 0.54 -15.08
C ALA A 66 -29.79 1.27 -15.66
N ASP A 67 -29.58 2.43 -16.25
CA ASP A 67 -30.56 3.31 -16.89
C ASP A 67 -30.14 3.77 -18.31
N TRP A 68 -29.12 3.14 -18.91
CA TRP A 68 -28.51 3.55 -20.18
C TRP A 68 -28.48 2.45 -21.27
N PRO A 69 -29.62 2.14 -21.90
CA PRO A 69 -29.65 1.22 -23.04
C PRO A 69 -28.91 1.81 -24.26
N PRO A 70 -28.19 0.99 -25.05
CA PRO A 70 -28.13 -0.48 -25.00
C PRO A 70 -27.02 -1.06 -24.10
N PHE A 71 -26.30 -0.23 -23.34
CA PHE A 71 -25.08 -0.61 -22.62
C PHE A 71 -25.38 -1.30 -21.29
N GLU A 72 -26.14 -0.65 -20.42
CA GLU A 72 -26.56 -1.21 -19.13
C GLU A 72 -27.98 -0.76 -18.84
N TYR A 73 -28.87 -1.69 -18.52
CA TYR A 73 -30.23 -1.37 -18.15
C TYR A 73 -30.88 -2.51 -17.39
N ILE A 74 -31.99 -2.21 -16.72
CA ILE A 74 -32.89 -3.24 -16.18
C ILE A 74 -33.94 -3.60 -17.25
N ASP A 75 -34.02 -4.88 -17.61
CA ASP A 75 -34.97 -5.38 -18.60
C ASP A 75 -36.40 -5.49 -18.04
N LYS A 76 -37.34 -5.94 -18.88
CA LYS A 76 -38.76 -6.11 -18.49
C LYS A 76 -38.99 -7.15 -17.40
N ASN A 77 -38.02 -8.02 -17.16
CA ASN A 77 -38.05 -9.08 -16.14
C ASN A 77 -37.34 -8.64 -14.85
N GLY A 78 -36.89 -7.39 -14.76
CA GLY A 78 -36.13 -6.87 -13.62
C GLY A 78 -34.69 -7.36 -13.58
N GLN A 79 -34.13 -7.83 -14.69
CA GLN A 79 -32.76 -8.34 -14.78
C GLN A 79 -31.83 -7.29 -15.39
N TYR A 80 -30.59 -7.22 -14.90
CA TYR A 80 -29.55 -6.44 -15.56
C TYR A 80 -29.24 -7.02 -16.95
N ALA A 81 -29.25 -6.15 -17.95
CA ALA A 81 -29.05 -6.48 -19.36
C ALA A 81 -28.25 -5.36 -20.07
N GLY A 82 -27.80 -5.66 -21.28
CA GLY A 82 -27.03 -4.74 -22.11
C GLY A 82 -25.60 -5.23 -22.39
N ILE A 83 -24.89 -4.47 -23.23
CA ILE A 83 -23.53 -4.81 -23.69
C ILE A 83 -22.57 -4.93 -22.49
N ASP A 84 -22.60 -3.96 -21.58
CA ASP A 84 -21.71 -3.88 -20.42
C ASP A 84 -21.96 -5.04 -19.45
N VAL A 85 -23.24 -5.42 -19.29
CA VAL A 85 -23.63 -6.56 -18.46
C VAL A 85 -23.16 -7.89 -19.06
N GLU A 86 -23.24 -8.06 -20.38
CA GLU A 86 -22.74 -9.27 -21.05
C GLU A 86 -21.20 -9.35 -21.02
N ILE A 87 -20.50 -8.22 -21.11
CA ILE A 87 -19.05 -8.15 -20.91
C ILE A 87 -18.70 -8.57 -19.47
N ALA A 88 -19.38 -8.02 -18.46
CA ALA A 88 -19.19 -8.37 -17.06
C ALA A 88 -19.35 -9.88 -16.81
N LYS A 89 -20.41 -10.48 -17.36
CA LYS A 89 -20.66 -11.94 -17.27
C LYS A 89 -19.51 -12.74 -17.85
N ARG A 90 -19.02 -12.37 -19.04
CA ARG A 90 -17.91 -13.08 -19.70
C ARG A 90 -16.60 -12.95 -18.94
N ILE A 91 -16.32 -11.79 -18.34
CA ILE A 91 -15.13 -11.58 -17.50
C ILE A 91 -15.22 -12.48 -16.26
N ALA A 92 -16.34 -12.44 -15.52
CA ALA A 92 -16.53 -13.27 -14.33
C ALA A 92 -16.40 -14.78 -14.65
N GLN A 93 -16.98 -15.24 -15.76
CA GLN A 93 -16.84 -16.61 -16.25
C GLN A 93 -15.39 -16.99 -16.56
N LYS A 94 -14.64 -16.12 -17.25
CA LYS A 94 -13.20 -16.37 -17.53
C LYS A 94 -12.36 -16.39 -16.27
N LEU A 95 -12.74 -15.63 -15.25
CA LEU A 95 -12.07 -15.61 -13.96
C LEU A 95 -12.46 -16.79 -13.06
N GLY A 96 -13.57 -17.48 -13.36
CA GLY A 96 -14.10 -18.58 -12.55
C GLY A 96 -14.75 -18.11 -11.24
N VAL A 97 -15.33 -16.91 -11.23
CA VAL A 97 -15.92 -16.28 -10.03
C VAL A 97 -17.38 -15.89 -10.27
N GLN A 98 -18.11 -15.62 -9.18
CA GLN A 98 -19.48 -15.10 -9.27
C GLN A 98 -19.48 -13.64 -9.73
N LEU A 99 -20.46 -13.26 -10.54
CA LEU A 99 -20.69 -11.85 -10.87
C LEU A 99 -21.69 -11.25 -9.88
N GLU A 100 -21.34 -10.11 -9.29
CA GLU A 100 -22.24 -9.26 -8.52
C GLU A 100 -22.33 -7.90 -9.23
N ILE A 101 -23.53 -7.47 -9.61
CA ILE A 101 -23.75 -6.14 -10.19
C ILE A 101 -24.28 -5.22 -9.09
N LYS A 102 -23.66 -4.05 -8.94
CA LYS A 102 -24.12 -2.97 -8.08
C LYS A 102 -24.54 -1.78 -8.92
N ASP A 103 -25.85 -1.60 -9.02
CA ASP A 103 -26.45 -0.42 -9.62
C ASP A 103 -26.39 0.78 -8.67
N MET A 104 -25.88 1.91 -9.16
CA MET A 104 -25.78 3.16 -8.41
C MET A 104 -25.74 4.36 -9.35
N LYS A 105 -25.89 5.57 -8.80
CA LYS A 105 -25.76 6.80 -9.60
C LYS A 105 -24.37 6.86 -10.25
N PHE A 106 -24.32 7.17 -11.55
CA PHE A 106 -23.08 7.32 -12.32
C PHE A 106 -21.97 8.12 -11.59
N ALA A 107 -22.32 9.27 -11.01
CA ALA A 107 -21.38 10.13 -10.28
C ALA A 107 -20.73 9.48 -9.03
N ALA A 108 -21.29 8.39 -8.50
CA ALA A 108 -20.76 7.68 -7.34
C ALA A 108 -19.78 6.55 -7.70
N LEU A 109 -19.72 6.13 -8.98
CA LEU A 109 -18.97 4.94 -9.41
C LEU A 109 -17.48 5.04 -9.11
N ILE A 110 -16.86 6.19 -9.44
CA ILE A 110 -15.42 6.41 -9.21
C ILE A 110 -15.08 6.33 -7.71
N GLU A 111 -15.92 6.91 -6.85
CA GLU A 111 -15.69 6.89 -5.41
C GLU A 111 -15.92 5.49 -4.82
N ALA A 112 -16.91 4.74 -5.30
CA ALA A 112 -17.11 3.34 -4.92
C ALA A 112 -15.90 2.47 -5.32
N LEU A 113 -15.32 2.70 -6.50
CA LEU A 113 -14.12 1.99 -6.95
C LEU A 113 -12.91 2.32 -6.06
N LYS A 114 -12.69 3.61 -5.76
CA LYS A 114 -11.60 4.04 -4.87
C LYS A 114 -11.69 3.46 -3.46
N LYS A 115 -12.91 3.33 -2.93
CA LYS A 115 -13.18 2.73 -1.61
C LYS A 115 -13.04 1.21 -1.62
N GLY A 116 -13.07 0.58 -2.80
CA GLY A 116 -13.06 -0.87 -2.95
C GLY A 116 -14.43 -1.51 -2.73
N ASP A 117 -15.52 -0.74 -2.81
CA ASP A 117 -16.89 -1.25 -2.72
C ASP A 117 -17.30 -2.02 -3.98
N ILE A 118 -16.63 -1.72 -5.10
CA ILE A 118 -16.68 -2.40 -6.40
C ILE A 118 -15.25 -2.65 -6.90
N ASP A 119 -15.08 -3.66 -7.75
CA ASP A 119 -13.79 -4.04 -8.33
C ASP A 119 -13.57 -3.44 -9.74
N MET A 120 -14.67 -3.13 -10.44
CA MET A 120 -14.66 -2.65 -11.82
C MET A 120 -15.89 -1.76 -12.07
N ILE A 121 -15.75 -0.78 -12.95
CA ILE A 121 -16.86 0.01 -13.47
C ILE A 121 -17.10 -0.39 -14.93
N LEU A 122 -18.35 -0.66 -15.28
CA LEU A 122 -18.82 -0.78 -16.67
C LEU A 122 -20.13 0.01 -16.76
N ALA A 123 -20.05 1.19 -17.36
CA ALA A 123 -21.15 2.16 -17.46
C ALA A 123 -20.89 3.20 -18.56
N ASP A 124 -20.48 2.76 -19.77
CA ASP A 124 -20.17 3.68 -20.90
C ASP A 124 -19.24 4.86 -20.53
N MET A 125 -18.23 4.62 -19.68
CA MET A 125 -17.30 5.65 -19.20
C MET A 125 -16.23 6.01 -20.25
N THR A 126 -16.04 7.32 -20.51
CA THR A 126 -14.97 7.91 -21.36
C THR A 126 -14.01 8.81 -20.60
#